data_AF-A0A928LS67-F1
#
_entry.id   AF-A0A928LS67-F1
#
_cell.length_a   1.000
_cell.length_b   1.000
_cell.length_c   1.000
_cell.angle_alpha   90.00
_cell.angle_beta   90.00
_cell.angle_gamma   90.00
#
_symmetry.space_group_name_H-M   'P 1'
#
loop_
_entity.id
_entity.type
_entity.pdbx_description
1 polymer ?
#
loop_
_entity_poly.entity_id
_entity_poly.type
_entity_poly.pdbx_seq_one_letter_code
_entity_poly.pdbx_strand_id
1 'polypeptide(L)'
;MICLLNGIELYLRAQNWSAAEDFVWRCSLVNINWWAGNHYFNIEAGYTCPKTDAPDAIGHLSLWKEAHDDICPLAINGTFVGGNHGMDCVDVITAPAHGKTKEDIGSVWLDSKDRTYCLVKIPNANTLWFVMFDDASMARGIMGCGEPQGMLRHQQNAMHTEDVIIEAWAEGQLRPCYNHYQMRLFVDGKRVDPYQDLVQECRCVSVEKEYDVIYVPAMLQMLMDRVGKNDNASMHAEQIRERYVRVCVRYDFHDNGSTSVYVSYQFAKDVELRYLGLVQSMTVNDVPFAYAYVPDTVYETPVQQQATTTIRFEKDAWNDTGKVPYRYYQFKDEACRDGMALVYDRSYGWGSNETRLANVTYAGWYNHRTRKQYPAFISGGKLKAGTQVDGFAARIPVNKRDPDLTALCWYYIGDDIVLMIDTHKAVEKDILLPDCMAGRKMELMDSKGAFDVALKEDKLHVRFDGYGYLVVRLSK
;
A
#
# COMPACT_ATOMS: atom_id res chain seq x y z
N MET A 1 10.29 -18.82 -11.49
CA MET A 1 9.75 -17.49 -11.84
C MET A 1 10.68 -16.87 -12.86
N ILE A 2 10.18 -16.04 -13.77
CA ILE A 2 11.01 -15.26 -14.69
C ILE A 2 10.95 -13.79 -14.27
N CYS A 3 12.12 -13.17 -14.13
CA CYS A 3 12.32 -11.74 -13.94
C CYS A 3 12.70 -11.12 -15.28
N LEU A 4 11.94 -10.13 -15.72
CA LEU A 4 12.23 -9.32 -16.89
C LEU A 4 12.29 -7.85 -16.48
N LEU A 5 13.44 -7.22 -16.67
CA LEU A 5 13.63 -5.78 -16.55
C LEU A 5 13.78 -5.20 -17.96
N ASN A 6 12.93 -4.22 -18.29
CA ASN A 6 12.93 -3.52 -19.57
C ASN A 6 12.83 -2.01 -19.29
N GLY A 7 13.97 -1.32 -19.32
CA GLY A 7 14.09 0.04 -18.84
C GLY A 7 13.71 0.16 -17.36
N ILE A 8 12.69 0.98 -17.06
CA ILE A 8 12.18 1.20 -15.68
C ILE A 8 11.02 0.27 -15.30
N GLU A 9 10.63 -0.64 -16.19
CA GLU A 9 9.51 -1.56 -15.99
C GLU A 9 10.02 -2.94 -15.62
N LEU A 10 9.52 -3.48 -14.52
CA LEU A 10 9.83 -4.79 -14.00
C LEU A 10 8.62 -5.71 -14.20
N TYR A 11 8.82 -6.83 -14.89
CA TYR A 11 7.84 -7.88 -15.11
C TYR A 11 8.26 -9.14 -14.37
N LEU A 12 7.35 -9.70 -13.57
CA LEU A 12 7.61 -10.86 -12.70
C LEU A 12 6.59 -11.95 -13.02
N ARG A 13 7.04 -12.92 -13.82
CA ARG A 13 6.21 -14.00 -14.37
C ARG A 13 6.27 -15.24 -13.47
N ALA A 14 5.20 -15.45 -12.74
CA ALA A 14 4.94 -16.54 -11.83
C ALA A 14 4.41 -17.78 -12.57
N GLN A 15 5.26 -18.80 -12.68
CA GLN A 15 4.98 -20.01 -13.45
C GLN A 15 4.19 -21.07 -12.67
N ASN A 16 4.14 -20.95 -11.35
CA ASN A 16 3.38 -21.82 -10.45
C ASN A 16 2.01 -21.20 -10.12
N TRP A 17 1.36 -20.56 -11.10
CA TRP A 17 0.04 -19.96 -10.92
C TRP A 17 -1.08 -20.91 -11.33
N SER A 18 -1.16 -21.30 -12.61
CA SER A 18 -2.18 -22.24 -13.12
C SER A 18 -1.56 -23.31 -14.03
N ALA A 19 -2.38 -24.23 -14.53
CA ALA A 19 -1.93 -25.24 -15.48
C ALA A 19 -1.71 -24.70 -16.91
N ALA A 20 -2.46 -23.67 -17.33
CA ALA A 20 -2.47 -23.16 -18.71
C ALA A 20 -1.82 -21.79 -18.86
N GLU A 21 -1.91 -20.97 -17.83
CA GLU A 21 -1.43 -19.59 -17.81
C GLU A 21 -0.47 -19.33 -16.65
N ASP A 22 0.44 -18.38 -16.87
CA ASP A 22 1.26 -17.76 -15.85
C ASP A 22 0.64 -16.44 -15.41
N PHE A 23 0.90 -16.06 -14.17
CA PHE A 23 0.55 -14.74 -13.66
C PHE A 23 1.75 -13.81 -13.78
N VAL A 24 1.54 -12.55 -14.16
CA VAL A 24 2.62 -11.58 -14.35
C VAL A 24 2.32 -10.31 -13.56
N TRP A 25 3.16 -9.97 -12.59
CA TRP A 25 3.17 -8.61 -12.04
C TRP A 25 3.95 -7.69 -12.97
N ARG A 26 3.38 -6.51 -13.27
CA ARG A 26 4.11 -5.38 -13.82
C ARG A 26 4.31 -4.35 -12.71
N CYS A 27 5.53 -3.87 -12.56
CA CYS A 27 5.89 -2.85 -11.59
C CYS A 27 6.71 -1.74 -12.25
N SER A 28 6.48 -0.50 -11.85
CA SER A 28 7.33 0.62 -12.21
C SER A 28 8.39 0.82 -11.13
N LEU A 29 9.67 0.85 -11.51
CA LEU A 29 10.78 1.08 -10.58
C LEU A 29 10.98 2.56 -10.26
N VAL A 30 10.59 3.45 -11.20
CA VAL A 30 10.67 4.91 -11.07
C VAL A 30 9.49 5.55 -11.79
N ASN A 31 8.61 6.24 -11.05
CA ASN A 31 7.68 7.17 -11.68
C ASN A 31 8.43 8.47 -12.05
N ILE A 32 8.55 8.78 -13.34
CA ILE A 32 9.45 9.83 -13.87
C ILE A 32 8.85 11.24 -13.75
N ASN A 33 7.60 11.40 -13.28
CA ASN A 33 6.98 12.72 -13.24
C ASN A 33 7.33 13.49 -11.95
N TRP A 34 8.50 14.16 -11.96
CA TRP A 34 9.14 14.91 -10.86
C TRP A 34 8.25 15.87 -10.07
N TRP A 35 7.09 16.20 -10.63
CA TRP A 35 6.25 17.30 -10.18
C TRP A 35 4.82 16.89 -9.81
N ALA A 36 4.40 15.65 -10.13
CA ALA A 36 2.99 15.22 -10.05
C ALA A 36 2.73 14.02 -9.12
N GLY A 37 3.77 13.27 -8.76
CA GLY A 37 3.67 12.06 -7.94
C GLY A 37 4.71 12.02 -6.84
N ASN A 38 4.52 11.08 -5.91
CA ASN A 38 5.63 10.60 -5.13
C ASN A 38 6.52 9.75 -6.07
N HIS A 39 7.84 9.87 -5.99
CA HIS A 39 8.77 9.02 -6.75
C HIS A 39 8.95 7.70 -6.01
N TYR A 40 8.21 6.67 -6.41
CA TYR A 40 8.30 5.39 -5.72
C TYR A 40 8.13 4.21 -6.68
N PHE A 41 8.73 3.08 -6.29
CA PHE A 41 8.38 1.78 -6.83
C PHE A 41 6.89 1.52 -6.61
N ASN A 42 6.19 1.14 -7.67
CA ASN A 42 4.76 0.86 -7.64
C ASN A 42 4.45 -0.48 -8.32
N ILE A 43 3.48 -1.21 -7.80
CA ILE A 43 2.90 -2.36 -8.50
C ILE A 43 1.82 -1.78 -9.41
N GLU A 44 2.00 -1.86 -10.73
CA GLU A 44 1.14 -1.13 -11.68
C GLU A 44 -0.06 -1.96 -12.12
N ALA A 45 0.15 -3.25 -12.40
CA ALA A 45 -0.92 -4.15 -12.82
C ALA A 45 -0.52 -5.62 -12.66
N GLY A 46 -1.53 -6.48 -12.59
CA GLY A 46 -1.41 -7.93 -12.74
C GLY A 46 -1.98 -8.37 -14.09
N TYR A 47 -1.30 -9.31 -14.75
CA TYR A 47 -1.67 -9.87 -16.05
C TYR A 47 -1.65 -11.40 -16.02
N THR A 48 -2.26 -12.02 -17.03
CA THR A 48 -2.04 -13.43 -17.37
C THR A 48 -1.35 -13.55 -18.73
N CYS A 49 -0.63 -14.64 -18.94
CA CYS A 49 -0.16 -15.04 -20.26
C CYS A 49 -0.14 -16.57 -20.42
N PRO A 50 -0.35 -17.09 -21.65
CA PRO A 50 -0.21 -18.52 -21.90
C PRO A 50 1.19 -19.04 -21.54
N LYS A 51 1.26 -20.22 -20.95
CA LYS A 51 2.55 -20.89 -20.65
C LYS A 51 3.41 -21.16 -21.87
N THR A 52 2.78 -21.25 -23.06
CA THR A 52 3.46 -21.44 -24.34
C THR A 52 4.24 -20.21 -24.81
N ASP A 53 3.94 -19.03 -24.27
CA ASP A 53 4.59 -17.79 -24.68
C ASP A 53 6.03 -17.74 -24.16
N ALA A 54 6.92 -17.16 -24.97
CA ALA A 54 8.33 -16.99 -24.62
C ALA A 54 8.49 -16.21 -23.29
N PRO A 55 9.54 -16.49 -22.49
CA PRO A 55 9.76 -15.86 -21.19
C PRO A 55 9.66 -14.32 -21.17
N ASP A 56 10.05 -13.68 -22.27
CA ASP A 56 10.13 -12.23 -22.49
C ASP A 56 8.94 -11.66 -23.29
N ALA A 57 7.93 -12.47 -23.63
CA ALA A 57 6.79 -12.07 -24.43
C ALA A 57 5.81 -11.16 -23.65
N ILE A 58 6.14 -9.87 -23.53
CA ILE A 58 5.28 -8.86 -22.88
C ILE A 58 4.15 -8.32 -23.78
N GLY A 59 4.18 -8.61 -25.08
CA GLY A 59 3.20 -8.09 -26.05
C GLY A 59 1.85 -8.81 -26.03
N HIS A 60 1.73 -9.95 -25.35
CA HIS A 60 0.53 -10.81 -25.34
C HIS A 60 -0.16 -10.85 -23.96
N LEU A 61 0.22 -9.96 -23.05
CA LEU A 61 -0.33 -9.93 -21.69
C LEU A 61 -1.82 -9.56 -21.69
N SER A 62 -2.63 -10.39 -21.04
CA SER A 62 -4.05 -10.09 -20.79
C SER A 62 -4.21 -9.45 -19.42
N LEU A 63 -4.80 -8.27 -19.36
CA LEU A 63 -4.95 -7.52 -18.11
C LEU A 63 -5.87 -8.27 -17.15
N TRP A 64 -5.36 -8.57 -15.95
CA TRP A 64 -6.11 -9.26 -14.91
C TRP A 64 -6.58 -8.30 -13.82
N LYS A 65 -5.72 -7.37 -13.36
CA LYS A 65 -6.13 -6.21 -12.55
C LYS A 65 -5.25 -4.99 -12.80
N GLU A 66 -5.86 -3.82 -12.70
CA GLU A 66 -5.12 -2.59 -12.42
C GLU A 66 -4.61 -2.61 -10.98
N ALA A 67 -3.42 -2.07 -10.71
CA ALA A 67 -2.82 -2.04 -9.36
C ALA A 67 -2.14 -0.72 -8.99
N HIS A 68 -2.24 0.33 -9.81
CA HIS A 68 -1.57 1.62 -9.60
C HIS A 68 -1.84 2.31 -8.25
N ASP A 69 -2.87 1.89 -7.51
CA ASP A 69 -3.20 2.32 -6.15
C ASP A 69 -3.23 1.15 -5.13
N ASP A 70 -2.36 0.15 -5.27
CA ASP A 70 -2.24 -0.99 -4.32
C ASP A 70 -1.20 -0.76 -3.22
N ILE A 71 -0.36 0.27 -3.35
CA ILE A 71 0.61 0.64 -2.32
C ILE A 71 -0.12 1.40 -1.21
N CYS A 72 -0.20 0.78 -0.03
CA CYS A 72 -0.97 1.29 1.09
C CYS A 72 -0.36 2.60 1.65
N PRO A 73 -1.12 3.71 1.74
CA PRO A 73 -0.68 4.91 2.44
C PRO A 73 -0.81 4.73 3.96
N LEU A 74 -0.08 5.56 4.70
CA LEU A 74 -0.33 5.78 6.12
C LEU A 74 -1.41 6.86 6.26
N ALA A 75 -2.29 6.75 7.27
CA ALA A 75 -3.22 7.83 7.60
C ALA A 75 -2.85 8.43 8.96
N ILE A 76 -2.06 9.48 8.94
CA ILE A 76 -1.56 10.20 10.12
C ILE A 76 -1.95 11.68 10.07
N ASN A 77 -2.16 12.28 11.24
CA ASN A 77 -2.36 13.73 11.39
C ASN A 77 -3.46 14.29 10.47
N GLY A 78 -4.54 13.53 10.27
CA GLY A 78 -5.71 13.95 9.49
C GLY A 78 -5.65 13.69 7.98
N THR A 79 -4.55 13.17 7.43
CA THR A 79 -4.37 12.95 5.98
C THR A 79 -3.76 11.58 5.65
N PHE A 80 -3.88 11.18 4.37
CA PHE A 80 -3.16 10.04 3.82
C PHE A 80 -1.82 10.49 3.24
N VAL A 81 -0.74 9.79 3.59
CA VAL A 81 0.62 10.09 3.14
C VAL A 81 1.35 8.77 2.90
N GLY A 82 2.18 8.69 1.86
CA GLY A 82 2.73 7.39 1.46
C GLY A 82 2.07 6.86 0.18
N GLY A 83 2.64 5.82 -0.43
CA GLY A 83 2.23 5.36 -1.75
C GLY A 83 2.15 6.49 -2.79
N ASN A 84 1.01 6.62 -3.44
CA ASN A 84 0.66 7.70 -4.38
C ASN A 84 0.16 9.00 -3.70
N HIS A 85 -0.01 9.02 -2.37
CA HIS A 85 -0.57 10.17 -1.65
C HIS A 85 0.50 11.14 -1.12
N GLY A 86 0.33 12.43 -1.40
CA GLY A 86 1.02 13.52 -0.71
C GLY A 86 0.21 14.04 0.48
N MET A 87 0.81 14.88 1.33
CA MET A 87 0.14 15.48 2.48
C MET A 87 -0.96 16.44 2.02
N ASP A 88 -2.21 16.26 2.46
CA ASP A 88 -3.37 17.13 2.14
C ASP A 88 -3.29 18.45 2.92
N CYS A 89 -2.39 19.35 2.54
CA CYS A 89 -2.19 20.63 3.22
C CYS A 89 -1.90 21.81 2.30
N VAL A 90 -2.14 21.65 0.99
CA VAL A 90 -1.84 22.70 0.01
C VAL A 90 -3.11 23.44 -0.37
N ASP A 91 -3.04 24.76 -0.35
CA ASP A 91 -4.00 25.66 -0.95
C ASP A 91 -3.53 25.99 -2.38
N VAL A 92 -4.20 25.41 -3.37
CA VAL A 92 -3.93 25.66 -4.79
C VAL A 92 -4.71 26.89 -5.23
N ILE A 93 -4.01 27.97 -5.48
CA ILE A 93 -4.57 29.28 -5.82
C ILE A 93 -4.42 29.52 -7.31
N THR A 94 -5.54 29.71 -7.99
CA THR A 94 -5.57 30.26 -9.34
C THR A 94 -5.59 31.78 -9.24
N ALA A 95 -4.49 32.39 -9.68
CA ALA A 95 -4.26 33.83 -9.68
C ALA A 95 -3.56 34.20 -11.00
N PRO A 96 -4.30 34.54 -12.06
CA PRO A 96 -3.71 34.83 -13.35
C PRO A 96 -2.71 35.98 -13.28
N ALA A 97 -1.58 35.83 -13.96
CA ALA A 97 -0.53 36.83 -14.03
C ALA A 97 -0.11 37.38 -12.65
N HIS A 98 0.03 36.51 -11.64
CA HIS A 98 0.33 36.88 -10.25
C HIS A 98 1.69 37.58 -10.03
N GLY A 99 2.55 37.67 -11.04
CA GLY A 99 3.84 38.37 -11.01
C GLY A 99 4.94 37.71 -10.15
N LYS A 100 4.58 36.81 -9.24
CA LYS A 100 5.53 36.06 -8.40
C LYS A 100 6.48 35.17 -9.20
N THR A 101 7.70 35.05 -8.70
CA THR A 101 8.78 34.25 -9.28
C THR A 101 9.39 33.34 -8.21
N LYS A 102 10.35 32.51 -8.60
CA LYS A 102 11.07 31.66 -7.64
C LYS A 102 11.71 32.43 -6.48
N GLU A 103 12.00 33.72 -6.68
CA GLU A 103 12.56 34.61 -5.65
C GLU A 103 11.58 34.84 -4.48
N ASP A 104 10.29 34.58 -4.68
CA ASP A 104 9.24 34.74 -3.68
C ASP A 104 8.96 33.45 -2.91
N ILE A 105 9.50 32.30 -3.30
CA ILE A 105 9.22 31.02 -2.63
C ILE A 105 9.80 31.04 -1.21
N GLY A 106 8.95 30.75 -0.22
CA GLY A 106 9.22 30.90 1.21
C GLY A 106 8.69 32.20 1.81
N SER A 107 8.18 33.13 1.00
CA SER A 107 7.55 34.35 1.51
C SER A 107 6.21 34.09 2.21
N VAL A 108 5.86 34.98 3.14
CA VAL A 108 4.68 34.85 3.99
C VAL A 108 3.62 35.88 3.59
N TRP A 109 2.37 35.45 3.58
CA TRP A 109 1.21 36.19 3.10
C TRP A 109 0.04 36.05 4.07
N LEU A 110 -0.82 37.07 4.12
CA LEU A 110 -2.02 37.12 4.95
C LEU A 110 -3.27 37.25 4.08
N ASP A 111 -4.31 36.50 4.40
CA ASP A 111 -5.62 36.74 3.82
C ASP A 111 -6.35 37.93 4.51
N SER A 112 -7.61 38.17 4.17
CA SER A 112 -8.42 39.23 4.79
C SER A 112 -8.88 38.93 6.23
N LYS A 113 -8.61 37.73 6.75
CA LYS A 113 -8.86 37.31 8.14
C LYS A 113 -7.57 37.11 8.93
N ASP A 114 -6.45 37.61 8.40
CA ASP A 114 -5.11 37.50 8.98
C ASP A 114 -4.64 36.05 9.21
N ARG A 115 -5.16 35.09 8.42
CA ARG A 115 -4.58 33.74 8.36
C ARG A 115 -3.30 33.77 7.58
N THR A 116 -2.30 33.03 8.06
CA THR A 116 -0.94 33.07 7.54
C THR A 116 -0.69 31.93 6.55
N TYR A 117 -0.08 32.27 5.42
CA TYR A 117 0.21 31.36 4.31
C TYR A 117 1.67 31.52 3.88
N CYS A 118 2.37 30.40 3.68
CA CYS A 118 3.71 30.39 3.09
C CYS A 118 3.63 29.97 1.62
N LEU A 119 4.25 30.74 0.71
CA LEU A 119 4.34 30.39 -0.71
C LEU A 119 5.34 29.23 -0.88
N VAL A 120 4.86 28.04 -1.23
CA VAL A 120 5.70 26.83 -1.32
C VAL A 120 6.03 26.42 -2.77
N LYS A 121 5.22 26.81 -3.75
CA LYS A 121 5.45 26.43 -5.15
C LYS A 121 4.78 27.41 -6.12
N ILE A 122 5.40 27.59 -7.28
CA ILE A 122 4.82 28.32 -8.41
C ILE A 122 4.76 27.36 -9.62
N PRO A 123 3.66 26.60 -9.80
CA PRO A 123 3.53 25.69 -10.93
C PRO A 123 3.60 26.35 -12.30
N ASN A 124 3.04 27.56 -12.44
CA ASN A 124 3.00 28.33 -13.69
C ASN A 124 2.58 29.78 -13.38
N ALA A 125 2.53 30.66 -14.39
CA ALA A 125 2.22 32.08 -14.25
C ALA A 125 0.79 32.43 -13.78
N ASN A 126 -0.08 31.43 -13.62
CA ASN A 126 -1.48 31.59 -13.20
C ASN A 126 -1.81 30.75 -11.95
N THR A 127 -0.84 30.07 -11.36
CA THR A 127 -1.08 29.15 -10.24
C THR A 127 0.01 29.30 -9.19
N LEU A 128 -0.40 29.43 -7.94
CA LEU A 128 0.45 29.46 -6.76
C LEU A 128 -0.01 28.38 -5.78
N TRP A 129 0.93 27.75 -5.09
CA TRP A 129 0.62 26.83 -4.00
C TRP A 129 1.08 27.42 -2.69
N PHE A 130 0.16 27.50 -1.74
CA PHE A 130 0.43 27.93 -0.39
C PHE A 130 0.22 26.79 0.60
N VAL A 131 0.86 26.88 1.76
CA VAL A 131 0.50 26.10 2.94
C VAL A 131 0.09 27.07 4.03
N MET A 132 -1.13 26.91 4.53
CA MET A 132 -1.63 27.64 5.69
C MET A 132 -0.95 27.15 6.97
N PHE A 133 -0.57 28.07 7.86
CA PHE A 133 0.00 27.71 9.15
C PHE A 133 -0.28 28.77 10.23
N ASP A 134 -0.08 28.35 11.47
CA ASP A 134 -0.10 29.14 12.70
C ASP A 134 0.86 28.49 13.72
N ASP A 135 1.08 29.12 14.88
CA ASP A 135 1.97 28.58 15.91
C ASP A 135 1.52 27.19 16.39
N ALA A 136 0.21 26.93 16.45
CA ALA A 136 -0.34 25.68 16.96
C ALA A 136 -0.16 24.51 15.98
N SER A 137 -0.32 24.75 14.68
CA SER A 137 -0.08 23.77 13.60
C SER A 137 1.41 23.48 13.44
N MET A 138 2.26 24.50 13.54
CA MET A 138 3.72 24.35 13.53
C MET A 138 4.21 23.53 14.74
N ALA A 139 3.68 23.80 15.94
CA ALA A 139 4.04 23.07 17.15
C ALA A 139 3.54 21.61 17.16
N ARG A 140 2.32 21.37 16.67
CA ARG A 140 1.75 20.00 16.60
C ARG A 140 2.24 19.19 15.41
N GLY A 141 2.72 19.87 14.36
CA GLY A 141 2.99 19.24 13.08
C GLY A 141 1.74 18.68 12.42
N ILE A 142 0.61 19.37 12.55
CA ILE A 142 -0.65 19.01 11.89
C ILE A 142 -1.02 20.21 11.03
N MET A 143 -0.85 20.05 9.71
CA MET A 143 -1.16 21.08 8.73
C MET A 143 -2.52 20.81 8.12
N GLY A 144 -3.21 21.88 7.73
CA GLY A 144 -4.48 21.80 7.00
C GLY A 144 -4.49 22.75 5.82
N CYS A 145 -5.48 22.58 4.96
CA CYS A 145 -5.86 23.53 3.93
C CYS A 145 -7.03 24.39 4.40
N GLY A 146 -7.21 25.54 3.77
CA GLY A 146 -8.37 26.38 4.03
C GLY A 146 -8.44 27.55 3.06
N GLU A 147 -9.53 27.59 2.29
CA GLU A 147 -9.82 28.64 1.30
C GLU A 147 -9.52 30.04 1.84
N PRO A 148 -8.50 30.76 1.31
CA PRO A 148 -8.21 32.12 1.73
C PRO A 148 -9.42 33.04 1.56
N GLN A 149 -9.58 34.03 2.44
CA GLN A 149 -10.64 35.02 2.30
C GLN A 149 -10.08 36.28 1.63
N GLY A 150 -10.74 36.74 0.57
CA GLY A 150 -10.28 37.89 -0.19
C GLY A 150 -8.97 37.62 -0.93
N MET A 151 -8.11 38.63 -1.01
CA MET A 151 -6.78 38.53 -1.61
C MET A 151 -5.71 38.13 -0.57
N LEU A 152 -4.59 37.60 -1.03
CA LEU A 152 -3.42 37.40 -0.17
C LEU A 152 -2.51 38.63 -0.25
N ARG A 153 -2.27 39.27 0.90
CA ARG A 153 -1.43 40.45 1.07
C ARG A 153 -0.05 40.04 1.56
N HIS A 154 0.99 40.66 1.03
CA HIS A 154 2.37 40.37 1.47
C HIS A 154 2.54 40.68 2.96
N GLN A 155 3.25 39.81 3.66
CA GLN A 155 3.63 40.01 5.06
C GLN A 155 5.15 40.01 5.25
N GLN A 156 5.86 39.02 4.70
CA GLN A 156 7.30 38.86 4.91
C GLN A 156 8.04 38.38 3.67
N ASN A 157 9.22 38.97 3.44
CA ASN A 157 10.34 38.47 2.62
C ASN A 157 10.09 38.18 1.12
N ALA A 158 8.92 38.47 0.54
CA ALA A 158 8.75 38.45 -0.92
C ALA A 158 9.55 39.57 -1.61
N MET A 159 10.07 39.27 -2.80
CA MET A 159 10.67 40.25 -3.71
C MET A 159 9.58 41.04 -4.45
N HIS A 160 8.51 40.36 -4.84
CA HIS A 160 7.33 40.91 -5.51
C HIS A 160 6.18 40.98 -4.50
N THR A 161 5.87 42.16 -3.97
CA THR A 161 4.98 42.34 -2.80
C THR A 161 3.53 42.67 -3.15
N GLU A 162 3.18 42.74 -4.43
CA GLU A 162 1.81 43.01 -4.89
C GLU A 162 0.83 41.94 -4.40
N ASP A 163 -0.40 42.33 -4.07
CA ASP A 163 -1.41 41.39 -3.60
C ASP A 163 -1.70 40.31 -4.65
N VAL A 164 -1.91 39.08 -4.19
CA VAL A 164 -2.35 37.97 -5.03
C VAL A 164 -3.87 38.00 -5.09
N ILE A 165 -4.40 38.33 -6.27
CA ILE A 165 -5.84 38.31 -6.55
C ILE A 165 -6.27 36.88 -6.86
N ILE A 166 -7.13 36.33 -6.00
CA ILE A 166 -7.58 34.94 -6.08
C ILE A 166 -8.83 34.88 -6.96
N GLU A 167 -8.79 34.08 -8.03
CA GLU A 167 -9.97 33.77 -8.86
C GLU A 167 -10.61 32.43 -8.51
N ALA A 168 -9.79 31.44 -8.14
CA ALA A 168 -10.26 30.14 -7.70
C ALA A 168 -9.30 29.51 -6.69
N TRP A 169 -9.86 28.65 -5.84
CA TRP A 169 -9.15 27.87 -4.84
C TRP A 169 -9.52 26.39 -4.98
N ALA A 170 -8.55 25.52 -4.71
CA ALA A 170 -8.76 24.09 -4.53
C ALA A 170 -7.83 23.53 -3.46
N GLU A 171 -8.26 22.47 -2.80
CA GLU A 171 -7.39 21.65 -1.96
C GLU A 171 -6.42 20.86 -2.84
N GLY A 172 -5.16 20.79 -2.40
CA GLY A 172 -4.10 20.07 -3.08
C GLY A 172 -3.25 19.22 -2.15
N GLN A 173 -2.49 18.32 -2.75
CA GLN A 173 -1.52 17.49 -2.06
C GLN A 173 -0.10 18.01 -2.25
N LEU A 174 0.63 18.07 -1.14
CA LEU A 174 2.05 18.39 -1.14
C LEU A 174 2.84 17.16 -1.62
N ARG A 175 3.24 17.19 -2.89
CA ARG A 175 4.01 16.12 -3.56
C ARG A 175 5.32 16.65 -4.17
N PRO A 176 6.40 15.85 -4.16
CA PRO A 176 6.54 14.57 -3.44
C PRO A 176 6.53 14.80 -1.91
N CYS A 177 6.10 13.84 -1.10
CA CYS A 177 6.12 13.96 0.38
C CYS A 177 7.25 13.15 1.03
N TYR A 178 8.24 12.73 0.24
CA TYR A 178 9.35 11.90 0.69
C TYR A 178 10.69 12.63 0.62
N ASN A 179 11.54 12.36 1.59
CA ASN A 179 12.97 12.63 1.53
C ASN A 179 13.78 11.34 1.71
N HIS A 180 15.08 11.38 1.41
CA HIS A 180 16.02 10.25 1.57
C HIS A 180 15.55 8.94 0.92
N TYR A 181 14.88 9.03 -0.23
CA TYR A 181 14.37 7.84 -0.93
C TYR A 181 15.54 6.99 -1.47
N GLN A 182 15.52 5.70 -1.13
CA GLN A 182 16.42 4.70 -1.68
C GLN A 182 15.63 3.50 -2.15
N MET A 183 16.06 2.91 -3.27
CA MET A 183 15.52 1.66 -3.77
C MET A 183 16.64 0.71 -4.17
N ARG A 184 16.49 -0.56 -3.84
CA ARG A 184 17.42 -1.63 -4.22
C ARG A 184 16.62 -2.81 -4.79
N LEU A 185 17.07 -3.31 -5.93
CA LEU A 185 16.52 -4.49 -6.58
C LEU A 185 17.49 -5.66 -6.39
N PHE A 186 16.95 -6.82 -6.02
CA PHE A 186 17.69 -8.06 -5.88
C PHE A 186 17.01 -9.19 -6.64
N VAL A 187 17.82 -10.02 -7.31
CA VAL A 187 17.38 -11.26 -7.96
C VAL A 187 18.14 -12.41 -7.32
N ASP A 188 17.42 -13.36 -6.71
CA ASP A 188 17.99 -14.45 -5.90
C ASP A 188 19.01 -13.96 -4.84
N GLY A 189 18.68 -12.84 -4.19
CA GLY A 189 19.51 -12.23 -3.16
C GLY A 189 20.75 -11.47 -3.67
N LYS A 190 20.99 -11.44 -4.98
CA LYS A 190 22.06 -10.64 -5.59
C LYS A 190 21.52 -9.29 -6.04
N ARG A 191 22.18 -8.21 -5.65
CA ARG A 191 21.81 -6.86 -6.08
C ARG A 191 22.03 -6.72 -7.59
N VAL A 192 21.04 -6.18 -8.29
CA VAL A 192 21.12 -5.88 -9.73
C VAL A 192 20.95 -4.37 -9.95
N ASP A 193 21.41 -3.89 -11.11
CA ASP A 193 21.21 -2.50 -11.53
C ASP A 193 19.78 -2.35 -12.09
N PRO A 194 18.90 -1.53 -11.48
CA PRO A 194 17.53 -1.35 -11.94
C PRO A 194 17.40 -0.60 -13.27
N TYR A 195 18.50 -0.16 -13.88
CA TYR A 195 18.53 0.55 -15.16
C TYR A 195 19.13 -0.27 -16.31
N GLN A 196 19.45 -1.54 -16.07
CA GLN A 196 19.98 -2.44 -17.09
C GLN A 196 18.96 -3.53 -17.39
N ASP A 197 18.64 -3.72 -18.67
CA ASP A 197 17.73 -4.77 -19.09
C ASP A 197 18.24 -6.14 -18.64
N LEU A 198 17.32 -7.00 -18.20
CA LEU A 198 17.61 -8.32 -17.65
C LEU A 198 16.49 -9.28 -17.99
N VAL A 199 16.82 -10.49 -18.41
CA VAL A 199 15.88 -11.62 -18.45
C VAL A 199 16.52 -12.79 -17.73
N GLN A 200 15.91 -13.25 -16.65
CA GLN A 200 16.49 -14.30 -15.81
C GLN A 200 15.43 -15.15 -15.12
N GLU A 201 15.62 -16.47 -15.15
CA GLU A 201 14.93 -17.39 -14.25
C GLU A 201 15.47 -17.26 -12.83
N CYS A 202 14.56 -17.17 -11.86
CA CYS A 202 14.90 -16.96 -10.46
C CYS A 202 13.84 -17.59 -9.55
N ARG A 203 14.19 -17.72 -8.26
CA ARG A 203 13.30 -18.17 -7.21
C ARG A 203 12.55 -17.00 -6.57
N CYS A 204 13.24 -15.88 -6.37
CA CYS A 204 12.70 -14.69 -5.73
C CYS A 204 13.30 -13.42 -6.33
N VAL A 205 12.46 -12.39 -6.46
CA VAL A 205 12.89 -11.01 -6.73
C VAL A 205 12.45 -10.15 -5.55
N SER A 206 13.40 -9.40 -4.99
CA SER A 206 13.17 -8.50 -3.86
C SER A 206 13.34 -7.05 -4.28
N VAL A 207 12.36 -6.22 -3.95
CA VAL A 207 12.46 -4.75 -4.04
C VAL A 207 12.46 -4.17 -2.63
N GLU A 208 13.57 -3.56 -2.24
CA GLU A 208 13.70 -2.85 -0.98
C GLU A 208 13.59 -1.34 -1.20
N LYS A 209 12.84 -0.67 -0.34
CA LYS A 209 12.66 0.78 -0.32
C LYS A 209 12.89 1.31 1.08
N GLU A 210 13.52 2.47 1.15
CA GLU A 210 13.59 3.28 2.36
C GLU A 210 13.26 4.72 2.01
N TYR A 211 12.46 5.39 2.83
CA TYR A 211 12.21 6.82 2.69
C TYR A 211 11.72 7.45 4.00
N ASP A 212 11.90 8.76 4.11
CA ASP A 212 11.39 9.57 5.19
C ASP A 212 10.14 10.33 4.74
N VAL A 213 9.04 10.23 5.49
CA VAL A 213 7.89 11.13 5.33
C VAL A 213 8.23 12.46 6.02
N ILE A 214 8.35 13.54 5.24
CA ILE A 214 8.85 14.83 5.72
C ILE A 214 7.99 15.43 6.84
N TYR A 215 8.63 16.13 7.78
CA TYR A 215 7.94 16.95 8.77
C TYR A 215 7.65 18.33 8.17
N VAL A 216 6.37 18.61 7.84
CA VAL A 216 5.99 19.83 7.09
C VAL A 216 6.42 21.13 7.80
N PRO A 217 6.31 21.30 9.14
CA PRO A 217 6.84 22.49 9.79
C PRO A 217 8.32 22.76 9.53
N ALA A 218 9.17 21.73 9.52
CA ALA A 218 10.60 21.90 9.25
C ALA A 218 10.86 22.33 7.80
N MET A 219 10.06 21.83 6.86
CA MET A 219 10.10 22.30 5.48
C MET A 219 9.65 23.77 5.37
N LEU A 220 8.55 24.17 6.02
CA LEU A 220 8.09 25.56 6.01
C LEU A 220 9.14 26.50 6.59
N GLN A 221 9.71 26.15 7.75
CA GLN A 221 10.77 26.94 8.38
C GLN A 221 11.97 27.08 7.45
N MET A 222 12.40 26.00 6.82
CA MET A 222 13.52 26.02 5.89
C MET A 222 13.27 26.91 4.66
N LEU A 223 12.04 26.94 4.13
CA LEU A 223 11.67 27.84 3.05
C LEU A 223 11.65 29.31 3.50
N MET A 224 11.05 29.59 4.66
CA MET A 224 10.98 30.95 5.24
C MET A 224 12.37 31.52 5.59
N ASP A 225 13.30 30.67 6.04
CA ASP A 225 14.68 31.08 6.34
C ASP A 225 15.52 31.31 5.06
N ARG A 226 15.03 30.88 3.89
CA ARG A 226 15.80 30.82 2.64
C ARG A 226 14.99 31.32 1.45
N VAL A 227 14.24 32.39 1.65
CA VAL A 227 13.37 32.94 0.61
C VAL A 227 14.15 33.19 -0.68
N GLY A 228 13.59 32.72 -1.79
CA GLY A 228 14.18 32.88 -3.12
C GLY A 228 15.39 32.01 -3.44
N LYS A 229 15.80 31.11 -2.54
CA LYS A 229 16.93 30.19 -2.76
C LYS A 229 16.52 28.80 -3.26
N ASN A 230 15.23 28.57 -3.46
CA ASN A 230 14.68 27.29 -3.89
C ASN A 230 13.92 27.50 -5.21
N ASP A 231 14.15 26.65 -6.21
CA ASP A 231 13.41 26.74 -7.48
C ASP A 231 11.92 26.33 -7.29
N ASN A 232 11.62 25.50 -6.28
CA ASN A 232 10.31 25.16 -5.71
C ASN A 232 10.55 24.42 -4.38
N ALA A 233 9.53 24.18 -3.54
CA ALA A 233 9.65 23.27 -2.39
C ALA A 233 9.99 21.85 -2.88
N SER A 234 11.28 21.58 -3.07
CA SER A 234 11.79 20.25 -3.33
C SER A 234 11.88 19.53 -1.99
N MET A 235 11.03 18.53 -1.80
CA MET A 235 11.05 17.73 -0.57
C MET A 235 12.26 16.80 -0.47
N HIS A 236 13.09 16.79 -1.51
CA HIS A 236 14.38 16.12 -1.54
C HIS A 236 15.53 17.01 -1.07
N ALA A 237 15.23 18.23 -0.61
CA ALA A 237 16.24 19.12 -0.03
C ALA A 237 16.88 18.43 1.20
N GLU A 238 18.19 18.19 1.15
CA GLU A 238 18.97 17.60 2.26
C GLU A 238 18.88 18.42 3.56
N GLN A 239 18.41 19.66 3.47
CA GLN A 239 18.23 20.55 4.60
C GLN A 239 16.92 20.28 5.38
N ILE A 240 15.97 19.52 4.82
CA ILE A 240 14.82 18.99 5.58
C ILE A 240 15.31 17.81 6.42
N ARG A 241 15.76 18.10 7.64
CA ARG A 241 16.36 17.10 8.54
C ARG A 241 15.36 16.39 9.45
N GLU A 242 14.11 16.85 9.49
CA GLU A 242 13.05 16.28 10.32
C GLU A 242 12.02 15.51 9.49
N ARG A 243 11.45 14.47 10.11
CA ARG A 243 10.47 13.57 9.51
C ARG A 243 9.39 13.20 10.51
N TYR A 244 8.20 12.85 10.04
CA TYR A 244 7.22 12.17 10.90
C TYR A 244 7.63 10.72 11.14
N VAL A 245 8.00 10.02 10.08
CA VAL A 245 8.24 8.58 10.09
C VAL A 245 9.26 8.21 9.02
N ARG A 246 10.17 7.29 9.35
CA ARG A 246 10.95 6.54 8.36
C ARG A 246 10.22 5.26 8.02
N VAL A 247 10.08 4.97 6.74
CA VAL A 247 9.42 3.78 6.22
C VAL A 247 10.45 2.92 5.49
N CYS A 248 10.61 1.69 5.93
CA CYS A 248 11.38 0.66 5.22
C CYS A 248 10.40 -0.41 4.74
N VAL A 249 10.43 -0.74 3.45
CA VAL A 249 9.57 -1.78 2.87
C VAL A 249 10.39 -2.73 2.03
N ARG A 250 10.20 -4.03 2.18
CA ARG A 250 10.68 -5.05 1.25
C ARG A 250 9.50 -5.80 0.65
N TYR A 251 9.45 -5.86 -0.67
CA TYR A 251 8.55 -6.72 -1.44
C TYR A 251 9.34 -7.90 -1.97
N ASP A 252 8.96 -9.12 -1.59
CA ASP A 252 9.52 -10.36 -2.13
C ASP A 252 8.47 -11.02 -3.02
N PHE A 253 8.77 -11.18 -4.30
CA PHE A 253 7.88 -11.76 -5.30
C PHE A 253 8.25 -13.22 -5.57
N HIS A 254 7.23 -14.08 -5.60
CA HIS A 254 7.41 -15.53 -5.62
C HIS A 254 6.80 -16.20 -6.86
N ASP A 255 7.19 -17.45 -7.07
CA ASP A 255 6.83 -18.27 -8.24
C ASP A 255 5.34 -18.56 -8.40
N ASN A 256 4.55 -18.45 -7.34
CA ASN A 256 3.10 -18.60 -7.35
C ASN A 256 2.33 -17.28 -7.58
N GLY A 257 3.04 -16.17 -7.74
CA GLY A 257 2.48 -14.83 -7.94
C GLY A 257 2.24 -14.07 -6.64
N SER A 258 2.44 -14.70 -5.48
CA SER A 258 2.34 -14.00 -4.20
C SER A 258 3.46 -12.98 -4.02
N THR A 259 3.16 -11.93 -3.26
CA THR A 259 4.12 -10.91 -2.83
C THR A 259 4.12 -10.86 -1.32
N SER A 260 5.23 -11.20 -0.70
CA SER A 260 5.49 -11.02 0.72
C SER A 260 5.96 -9.58 0.96
N VAL A 261 5.43 -8.92 1.99
CA VAL A 261 5.62 -7.49 2.23
C VAL A 261 6.06 -7.31 3.68
N TYR A 262 7.34 -6.98 3.86
CA TYR A 262 7.92 -6.63 5.15
C TYR A 262 7.91 -5.12 5.28
N VAL A 263 7.33 -4.60 6.34
CA VAL A 263 7.21 -3.15 6.56
C VAL A 263 7.71 -2.81 7.95
N SER A 264 8.52 -1.75 8.04
CA SER A 264 8.93 -1.12 9.29
C SER A 264 8.61 0.37 9.24
N TYR A 265 7.92 0.86 10.26
CA TYR A 265 7.64 2.27 10.49
C TYR A 265 8.38 2.73 11.75
N GLN A 266 9.27 3.71 11.62
CA GLN A 266 10.01 4.29 12.74
C GLN A 266 9.57 5.75 12.93
N PHE A 267 8.70 6.00 13.91
CA PHE A 267 8.13 7.32 14.16
C PHE A 267 9.14 8.22 14.86
N ALA A 268 9.45 9.37 14.27
CA ALA A 268 10.33 10.38 14.85
C ALA A 268 9.56 11.51 15.56
N LYS A 269 8.24 11.58 15.36
CA LYS A 269 7.33 12.52 16.01
C LYS A 269 6.12 11.79 16.56
N ASP A 270 5.48 12.40 17.55
CA ASP A 270 4.13 12.01 17.94
C ASP A 270 3.19 12.22 16.76
N VAL A 271 2.35 11.23 16.46
CA VAL A 271 1.35 11.31 15.40
C VAL A 271 -0.01 10.85 15.90
N GLU A 272 -1.05 11.51 15.40
CA GLU A 272 -2.41 11.03 15.53
C GLU A 272 -2.68 10.04 14.41
N LEU A 273 -3.02 8.81 14.77
CA LEU A 273 -3.22 7.73 13.81
C LEU A 273 -4.70 7.55 13.56
N ARG A 274 -5.09 7.59 12.29
CA ARG A 274 -6.43 7.16 11.87
C ARG A 274 -6.40 5.70 11.43
N TYR A 275 -5.40 5.34 10.62
CA TYR A 275 -5.29 4.05 9.97
C TYR A 275 -3.83 3.78 9.60
N LEU A 276 -3.37 2.55 9.84
CA LEU A 276 -2.12 2.03 9.32
C LEU A 276 -2.42 0.65 8.71
N GLY A 277 -2.29 0.55 7.40
CA GLY A 277 -2.25 -0.72 6.69
C GLY A 277 -0.82 -1.07 6.28
N LEU A 278 -0.58 -2.34 5.98
CA LEU A 278 0.66 -2.78 5.32
C LEU A 278 0.43 -3.03 3.82
N VAL A 279 -0.80 -3.41 3.47
CA VAL A 279 -1.24 -3.68 2.11
C VAL A 279 -2.66 -3.18 1.90
N GLN A 280 -2.97 -2.83 0.66
CA GLN A 280 -4.32 -2.65 0.15
C GLN A 280 -4.40 -3.30 -1.23
N SER A 281 -5.62 -3.45 -1.74
CA SER A 281 -5.82 -3.96 -3.10
C SER A 281 -6.97 -3.25 -3.78
N MET A 282 -6.74 -2.84 -5.01
CA MET A 282 -7.80 -2.61 -5.99
C MET A 282 -8.52 -3.89 -6.34
N THR A 283 -9.73 -3.73 -6.86
CA THR A 283 -10.52 -4.85 -7.32
C THR A 283 -9.93 -5.47 -8.58
N VAL A 284 -10.21 -6.75 -8.80
CA VAL A 284 -9.80 -7.45 -10.01
C VAL A 284 -10.65 -6.93 -11.18
N ASN A 285 -10.08 -6.82 -12.39
CA ASN A 285 -10.76 -6.15 -13.51
C ASN A 285 -11.95 -6.93 -14.08
N ASP A 286 -12.75 -6.22 -14.87
CA ASP A 286 -13.85 -6.71 -15.70
C ASP A 286 -15.01 -7.35 -14.94
N VAL A 287 -15.28 -6.87 -13.72
CA VAL A 287 -16.41 -7.34 -12.93
C VAL A 287 -17.40 -6.22 -12.58
N PRO A 288 -18.72 -6.45 -12.77
CA PRO A 288 -19.75 -5.50 -12.35
C PRO A 288 -19.85 -5.37 -10.83
N PHE A 289 -19.38 -6.39 -10.08
CA PHE A 289 -19.36 -6.46 -8.62
C PHE A 289 -18.22 -7.38 -8.17
N ALA A 290 -17.78 -7.22 -6.92
CA ALA A 290 -16.80 -8.10 -6.28
C ALA A 290 -17.46 -8.82 -5.09
N TYR A 291 -16.92 -9.97 -4.70
CA TYR A 291 -17.39 -10.73 -3.52
C TYR A 291 -16.34 -10.66 -2.43
N ALA A 292 -16.74 -10.28 -1.22
CA ALA A 292 -15.88 -10.23 -0.05
C ALA A 292 -16.07 -11.49 0.81
N TYR A 293 -14.96 -12.07 1.26
CA TYR A 293 -14.95 -13.16 2.23
C TYR A 293 -13.86 -12.87 3.28
N VAL A 294 -14.24 -12.88 4.56
CA VAL A 294 -13.32 -12.64 5.68
C VAL A 294 -13.60 -13.69 6.76
N PRO A 295 -12.75 -14.73 6.86
CA PRO A 295 -12.87 -15.74 7.91
C PRO A 295 -12.97 -15.14 9.32
N ASP A 296 -13.70 -15.81 10.20
CA ASP A 296 -13.97 -15.39 11.60
C ASP A 296 -14.76 -14.08 11.74
N THR A 297 -15.54 -13.71 10.72
CA THR A 297 -16.47 -12.56 10.80
C THR A 297 -17.88 -12.96 10.40
N VAL A 298 -18.87 -12.08 10.45
CA VAL A 298 -20.21 -12.35 9.88
C VAL A 298 -20.20 -12.58 8.36
N TYR A 299 -19.06 -12.38 7.70
CA TYR A 299 -18.82 -12.62 6.27
C TYR A 299 -18.08 -13.95 6.04
N GLU A 300 -18.54 -15.02 6.71
CA GLU A 300 -18.01 -16.40 6.59
C GLU A 300 -18.42 -17.11 5.30
N THR A 301 -19.08 -16.42 4.39
CA THR A 301 -19.37 -16.88 3.02
C THR A 301 -19.05 -15.72 2.07
N PRO A 302 -18.73 -15.97 0.79
CA PRO A 302 -18.52 -14.90 -0.17
C PRO A 302 -19.78 -14.05 -0.32
N VAL A 303 -19.73 -12.79 0.10
CA VAL A 303 -20.85 -11.85 0.02
C VAL A 303 -20.59 -10.83 -1.09
N GLN A 304 -21.56 -10.67 -1.99
CA GLN A 304 -21.50 -9.66 -3.03
C GLN A 304 -21.45 -8.25 -2.42
N GLN A 305 -20.45 -7.48 -2.80
CA GLN A 305 -20.30 -6.10 -2.39
C GLN A 305 -21.37 -5.22 -3.06
N GLN A 306 -22.19 -4.57 -2.24
CA GLN A 306 -23.25 -3.68 -2.70
C GLN A 306 -22.69 -2.34 -3.18
N ALA A 307 -23.29 -1.77 -4.21
CA ALA A 307 -22.83 -0.52 -4.83
C ALA A 307 -22.95 0.73 -3.92
N THR A 308 -23.70 0.64 -2.81
CA THR A 308 -24.01 1.77 -1.93
C THR A 308 -23.45 1.61 -0.51
N THR A 309 -22.94 0.42 -0.16
CA THR A 309 -22.62 0.10 1.25
C THR A 309 -21.19 -0.39 1.39
N THR A 310 -20.38 0.38 2.11
CA THR A 310 -19.04 -0.06 2.54
C THR A 310 -19.19 -1.17 3.57
N ILE A 311 -18.56 -2.32 3.33
CA ILE A 311 -18.46 -3.39 4.33
C ILE A 311 -17.35 -2.99 5.30
N ARG A 312 -17.67 -2.91 6.59
CA ARG A 312 -16.70 -2.61 7.66
C ARG A 312 -16.55 -3.81 8.58
N PHE A 313 -15.32 -4.09 8.98
CA PHE A 313 -15.00 -5.15 9.94
C PHE A 313 -14.81 -4.57 11.34
N GLU A 314 -15.85 -3.86 11.80
CA GLU A 314 -15.95 -3.41 13.19
C GLU A 314 -16.00 -4.62 14.13
N LYS A 315 -15.75 -4.43 15.44
CA LYS A 315 -15.66 -5.55 16.40
C LYS A 315 -16.93 -6.39 16.51
N ASP A 316 -18.10 -5.80 16.27
CA ASP A 316 -19.39 -6.49 16.27
C ASP A 316 -19.57 -7.43 15.07
N ALA A 317 -18.79 -7.24 14.01
CA ALA A 317 -18.74 -8.15 12.87
C ALA A 317 -17.83 -9.36 13.12
N TRP A 318 -17.09 -9.43 14.22
CA TRP A 318 -16.18 -10.54 14.50
C TRP A 318 -16.91 -11.67 15.23
N ASN A 319 -16.70 -12.91 14.80
CA ASN A 319 -17.31 -14.08 15.46
C ASN A 319 -16.66 -14.36 16.83
N ASP A 320 -15.42 -13.93 17.01
CA ASP A 320 -14.69 -13.93 18.28
C ASP A 320 -14.03 -12.57 18.47
N THR A 321 -14.49 -11.80 19.46
CA THR A 321 -13.94 -10.46 19.74
C THR A 321 -12.51 -10.50 20.30
N GLY A 322 -12.06 -11.67 20.75
CA GLY A 322 -10.69 -11.97 21.14
C GLY A 322 -9.80 -12.42 19.98
N LYS A 323 -10.28 -12.39 18.72
CA LYS A 323 -9.49 -12.79 17.55
C LYS A 323 -9.64 -11.79 16.42
N VAL A 324 -8.60 -10.99 16.16
CA VAL A 324 -8.64 -10.00 15.08
C VAL A 324 -8.57 -10.71 13.72
N PRO A 325 -9.53 -10.45 12.81
CA PRO A 325 -9.43 -10.93 11.43
C PRO A 325 -8.10 -10.52 10.79
N TYR A 326 -7.52 -11.41 10.00
CA TYR A 326 -6.20 -11.21 9.40
C TYR A 326 -6.07 -11.75 7.97
N ARG A 327 -7.10 -12.44 7.46
CA ARG A 327 -7.18 -12.93 6.08
C ARG A 327 -8.41 -12.33 5.43
N TYR A 328 -8.22 -11.78 4.25
CA TYR A 328 -9.26 -10.99 3.60
C TYR A 328 -9.22 -11.30 2.11
N TYR A 329 -10.31 -11.87 1.61
CA TYR A 329 -10.43 -12.30 0.23
C TYR A 329 -11.42 -11.42 -0.52
N GLN A 330 -11.03 -11.05 -1.73
CA GLN A 330 -11.95 -10.49 -2.72
C GLN A 330 -11.97 -11.37 -3.96
N PHE A 331 -13.14 -11.77 -4.41
CA PHE A 331 -13.33 -12.59 -5.61
C PHE A 331 -14.09 -11.84 -6.71
N LYS A 332 -13.85 -12.25 -7.95
CA LYS A 332 -14.61 -11.79 -9.14
C LYS A 332 -16.06 -12.28 -9.14
N ASP A 333 -16.28 -13.47 -8.59
CA ASP A 333 -17.58 -14.13 -8.60
C ASP A 333 -17.82 -14.98 -7.34
N GLU A 334 -19.07 -15.40 -7.16
CA GLU A 334 -19.51 -16.27 -6.07
C GLU A 334 -18.84 -17.65 -6.09
N ALA A 335 -18.40 -18.10 -7.28
CA ALA A 335 -17.67 -19.36 -7.42
C ALA A 335 -16.21 -19.28 -6.95
N CYS A 336 -15.75 -18.08 -6.58
CA CYS A 336 -14.40 -17.78 -6.14
C CYS A 336 -13.34 -18.16 -7.19
N ARG A 337 -13.64 -17.94 -8.48
CA ARG A 337 -12.74 -18.39 -9.56
C ARG A 337 -11.42 -17.66 -9.61
N ASP A 338 -11.49 -16.35 -9.49
CA ASP A 338 -10.35 -15.44 -9.48
C ASP A 338 -10.54 -14.39 -8.38
N GLY A 339 -9.44 -13.93 -7.79
CA GLY A 339 -9.52 -12.98 -6.70
C GLY A 339 -8.17 -12.48 -6.20
N MET A 340 -8.18 -11.69 -5.15
CA MET A 340 -6.99 -11.29 -4.40
C MET A 340 -7.20 -11.63 -2.92
N ALA A 341 -6.21 -12.27 -2.31
CA ALA A 341 -6.14 -12.41 -0.86
C ALA A 341 -5.10 -11.47 -0.29
N LEU A 342 -5.48 -10.77 0.78
CA LEU A 342 -4.56 -10.00 1.62
C LEU A 342 -4.49 -10.66 2.99
N VAL A 343 -3.27 -10.81 3.50
CA VAL A 343 -3.01 -11.49 4.78
C VAL A 343 -2.06 -10.67 5.63
N TYR A 344 -2.30 -10.63 6.94
CA TYR A 344 -1.30 -10.23 7.93
C TYR A 344 -0.80 -11.45 8.68
N ASP A 345 0.50 -11.72 8.63
CA ASP A 345 1.04 -12.86 9.35
C ASP A 345 1.14 -12.55 10.84
N ARG A 346 0.61 -13.46 11.67
CA ARG A 346 0.50 -13.25 13.12
C ARG A 346 1.77 -13.59 13.89
N SER A 347 2.78 -14.17 13.25
CA SER A 347 4.05 -14.54 13.87
C SER A 347 5.13 -13.47 13.72
N TYR A 348 4.85 -12.36 13.02
CA TYR A 348 5.84 -11.33 12.72
C TYR A 348 5.52 -9.97 13.37
N GLY A 349 6.48 -9.43 14.13
CA GLY A 349 6.41 -8.08 14.69
C GLY A 349 5.12 -7.82 15.46
N TRP A 350 4.43 -6.73 15.11
CA TRP A 350 3.16 -6.32 15.69
C TRP A 350 1.95 -7.09 15.13
N GLY A 351 2.17 -8.12 14.30
CA GLY A 351 1.12 -8.91 13.67
C GLY A 351 0.39 -9.86 14.63
N SER A 352 0.95 -10.11 15.82
CA SER A 352 0.36 -11.00 16.81
C SER A 352 -1.07 -10.60 17.16
N ASN A 353 -1.92 -11.59 17.47
CA ASN A 353 -3.31 -11.32 17.82
C ASN A 353 -3.43 -10.41 19.05
N GLU A 354 -2.61 -10.65 20.08
CA GLU A 354 -2.58 -9.82 21.30
C GLU A 354 -2.22 -8.36 20.99
N THR A 355 -1.13 -8.15 20.23
CA THR A 355 -0.69 -6.79 19.86
C THR A 355 -1.75 -6.10 19.00
N ARG A 356 -2.31 -6.79 18.01
CA ARG A 356 -3.36 -6.21 17.15
C ARG A 356 -4.63 -5.89 17.94
N LEU A 357 -5.10 -6.78 18.82
CA LEU A 357 -6.30 -6.52 19.65
C LEU A 357 -6.20 -5.22 20.46
N ALA A 358 -5.00 -4.93 21.00
CA ALA A 358 -4.74 -3.72 21.78
C ALA A 358 -4.72 -2.45 20.91
N ASN A 359 -4.54 -2.59 19.59
CA ASN A 359 -4.23 -1.50 18.67
C ASN A 359 -5.24 -1.35 17.51
N VAL A 360 -6.28 -2.17 17.45
CA VAL A 360 -7.35 -2.06 16.45
C VAL A 360 -8.73 -1.84 17.09
N THR A 361 -9.39 -0.80 16.62
CA THR A 361 -10.83 -0.55 16.80
C THR A 361 -11.67 -1.26 15.75
N TYR A 362 -11.12 -1.49 14.54
CA TYR A 362 -11.74 -2.25 13.46
C TYR A 362 -10.66 -2.96 12.65
N ALA A 363 -11.00 -4.08 12.00
CA ALA A 363 -10.04 -4.90 11.27
C ALA A 363 -9.86 -4.49 9.80
N GLY A 364 -10.69 -3.60 9.28
CA GLY A 364 -10.55 -3.03 7.93
C GLY A 364 -11.89 -2.72 7.29
N TRP A 365 -11.89 -2.46 5.98
CA TRP A 365 -13.12 -2.27 5.22
C TRP A 365 -12.96 -2.61 3.72
N TYR A 366 -14.09 -2.87 3.06
CA TYR A 366 -14.22 -2.86 1.60
C TYR A 366 -15.05 -1.67 1.16
N ASN A 367 -14.45 -0.76 0.40
CA ASN A 367 -15.07 0.49 -0.01
C ASN A 367 -16.06 0.26 -1.16
N HIS A 368 -17.32 0.66 -1.05
CA HIS A 368 -18.32 0.43 -2.11
C HIS A 368 -18.05 1.19 -3.42
N ARG A 369 -17.49 2.41 -3.34
CA ARG A 369 -17.28 3.27 -4.51
C ARG A 369 -16.14 2.77 -5.36
N THR A 370 -15.02 2.45 -4.71
CA THR A 370 -13.79 2.05 -5.39
C THR A 370 -13.64 0.54 -5.46
N ARG A 371 -14.43 -0.21 -4.69
CA ARG A 371 -14.33 -1.67 -4.50
C ARG A 371 -12.99 -2.13 -3.93
N LYS A 372 -12.21 -1.19 -3.41
CA LYS A 372 -10.89 -1.43 -2.82
C LYS A 372 -11.03 -2.06 -1.44
N GLN A 373 -10.05 -2.89 -1.11
CA GLN A 373 -9.91 -3.58 0.15
C GLN A 373 -8.81 -2.94 0.99
N TYR A 374 -9.13 -2.60 2.24
CA TYR A 374 -8.24 -1.91 3.18
C TYR A 374 -8.19 -2.63 4.53
N PRO A 375 -7.39 -3.69 4.66
CA PRO A 375 -7.14 -4.33 5.95
C PRO A 375 -6.42 -3.35 6.90
N ALA A 376 -6.83 -3.29 8.16
CA ALA A 376 -6.21 -2.42 9.16
C ALA A 376 -5.23 -3.21 10.03
N PHE A 377 -3.96 -2.79 10.04
CA PHE A 377 -2.95 -3.36 10.93
C PHE A 377 -3.01 -2.70 12.31
N ILE A 378 -3.16 -1.37 12.32
CA ILE A 378 -3.50 -0.54 13.48
C ILE A 378 -4.62 0.40 13.06
N SER A 379 -5.59 0.70 13.95
CA SER A 379 -6.65 1.67 13.66
C SER A 379 -6.97 2.58 14.85
N GLY A 380 -6.95 3.89 14.59
CA GLY A 380 -7.13 4.92 15.61
C GLY A 380 -5.92 5.12 16.53
N GLY A 381 -6.04 6.07 17.45
CA GLY A 381 -5.09 6.29 18.54
C GLY A 381 -3.96 7.27 18.24
N LYS A 382 -2.88 7.17 19.02
CA LYS A 382 -1.68 8.00 18.89
C LYS A 382 -0.45 7.10 18.95
N LEU A 383 0.52 7.34 18.06
CA LEU A 383 1.84 6.72 18.15
C LEU A 383 2.83 7.76 18.63
N LYS A 384 3.72 7.36 19.54
CA LYS A 384 4.71 8.25 20.15
C LYS A 384 6.00 8.29 19.34
N ALA A 385 6.69 9.42 19.37
CA ALA A 385 8.07 9.51 18.89
C ALA A 385 8.91 8.39 19.52
N GLY A 386 9.76 7.76 18.71
CA GLY A 386 10.57 6.59 19.08
C GLY A 386 9.85 5.24 18.94
N THR A 387 8.56 5.21 18.60
CA THR A 387 7.85 3.95 18.38
C THR A 387 8.27 3.32 17.05
N GLN A 388 8.59 2.02 17.08
CA GLN A 388 8.83 1.21 15.90
C GLN A 388 7.70 0.18 15.73
N VAL A 389 7.07 0.17 14.57
CA VAL A 389 6.02 -0.79 14.18
C VAL A 389 6.54 -1.63 13.03
N ASP A 390 6.79 -2.90 13.31
CA ASP A 390 7.20 -3.89 12.30
C ASP A 390 6.02 -4.81 11.98
N GLY A 391 5.83 -5.12 10.70
CA GLY A 391 4.73 -5.96 10.26
C GLY A 391 5.06 -6.75 9.00
N PHE A 392 4.32 -7.84 8.83
CA PHE A 392 4.34 -8.66 7.63
C PHE A 392 2.95 -8.73 7.02
N ALA A 393 2.89 -8.64 5.70
CA ALA A 393 1.69 -8.93 4.94
C ALA A 393 1.99 -9.75 3.68
N ALA A 394 0.98 -10.38 3.13
CA ALA A 394 1.05 -11.00 1.80
C ALA A 394 -0.09 -10.49 0.90
N ARG A 395 0.24 -10.31 -0.38
CA ARG A 395 -0.73 -10.22 -1.48
C ARG A 395 -0.68 -11.52 -2.26
N ILE A 396 -1.81 -12.13 -2.54
CA ILE A 396 -1.86 -13.43 -3.21
C ILE A 396 -2.92 -13.38 -4.30
N PRO A 397 -2.53 -13.37 -5.59
CA PRO A 397 -3.47 -13.61 -6.68
C PRO A 397 -4.12 -14.97 -6.48
N VAL A 398 -5.43 -14.97 -6.29
CA VAL A 398 -6.23 -16.18 -6.13
C VAL A 398 -6.70 -16.63 -7.50
N ASN A 399 -6.48 -17.90 -7.78
CA ASN A 399 -7.13 -18.62 -8.85
C ASN A 399 -7.72 -19.92 -8.30
N LYS A 400 -8.74 -20.46 -8.95
CA LYS A 400 -9.40 -21.71 -8.56
C LYS A 400 -8.51 -22.92 -8.85
N ARG A 401 -7.52 -23.16 -7.99
CA ARG A 401 -6.62 -24.32 -8.09
C ARG A 401 -7.33 -25.64 -7.84
N ASP A 402 -8.36 -25.61 -7.00
CA ASP A 402 -9.17 -26.76 -6.67
C ASP A 402 -10.66 -26.40 -6.79
N PRO A 403 -11.46 -27.15 -7.57
CA PRO A 403 -12.87 -26.84 -7.76
C PRO A 403 -13.72 -27.04 -6.49
N ASP A 404 -13.24 -27.84 -5.53
CA ASP A 404 -13.96 -28.15 -4.29
C ASP A 404 -13.67 -27.16 -3.16
N LEU A 405 -12.59 -26.41 -3.24
CA LEU A 405 -12.19 -25.46 -2.21
C LEU A 405 -12.62 -24.05 -2.58
N THR A 406 -12.95 -23.25 -1.57
CA THR A 406 -13.17 -21.81 -1.74
C THR A 406 -11.86 -21.12 -2.10
N ALA A 407 -10.80 -21.43 -1.36
CA ALA A 407 -9.46 -20.91 -1.57
C ALA A 407 -8.41 -21.97 -1.23
N LEU A 408 -7.37 -22.05 -2.07
CA LEU A 408 -6.13 -22.79 -1.82
C LEU A 408 -4.99 -21.85 -2.18
N CYS A 409 -4.43 -21.19 -1.18
CA CYS A 409 -3.49 -20.07 -1.36
C CYS A 409 -2.29 -20.26 -0.45
N TRP A 410 -1.13 -19.75 -0.85
CA TRP A 410 0.04 -19.73 0.02
C TRP A 410 0.93 -18.52 -0.25
N TYR A 411 1.78 -18.23 0.72
CA TYR A 411 2.80 -17.20 0.65
C TYR A 411 4.04 -17.64 1.42
N TYR A 412 5.13 -16.89 1.27
CA TYR A 412 6.43 -17.24 1.82
C TYR A 412 6.81 -16.27 2.94
N ILE A 413 7.38 -16.80 4.02
CA ILE A 413 8.01 -16.01 5.08
C ILE A 413 9.44 -16.52 5.24
N GLY A 414 10.40 -15.82 4.63
CA GLY A 414 11.74 -16.36 4.47
C GLY A 414 11.70 -17.67 3.69
N ASP A 415 12.18 -18.76 4.29
CA ASP A 415 12.18 -20.10 3.69
C ASP A 415 10.91 -20.91 3.96
N ASP A 416 10.04 -20.45 4.86
CA ASP A 416 8.81 -21.14 5.24
C ASP A 416 7.66 -20.79 4.30
N ILE A 417 6.72 -21.72 4.17
CA ILE A 417 5.52 -21.54 3.36
C ILE A 417 4.31 -21.58 4.28
N VAL A 418 3.46 -20.56 4.23
CA VAL A 418 2.17 -20.57 4.93
C VAL A 418 1.09 -20.92 3.93
N LEU A 419 0.48 -22.09 4.09
CA LEU A 419 -0.59 -22.63 3.26
C LEU A 419 -1.95 -22.39 3.93
N MET A 420 -2.90 -21.86 3.18
CA MET A 420 -4.25 -21.53 3.61
C MET A 420 -5.27 -22.28 2.75
N ILE A 421 -6.21 -22.92 3.41
CA ILE A 421 -7.27 -23.73 2.80
C ILE A 421 -8.59 -23.29 3.41
N ASP A 422 -9.55 -22.91 2.58
CA ASP A 422 -10.88 -22.51 3.01
C ASP A 422 -11.93 -23.28 2.19
N THR A 423 -13.00 -23.76 2.84
CA THR A 423 -14.13 -24.45 2.20
C THR A 423 -15.47 -24.05 2.80
N HIS A 424 -16.52 -24.05 1.99
CA HIS A 424 -17.92 -23.86 2.41
C HIS A 424 -18.76 -25.13 2.25
N LYS A 425 -18.13 -26.28 2.01
CA LYS A 425 -18.78 -27.57 1.86
C LYS A 425 -17.93 -28.69 2.45
N ALA A 426 -18.57 -29.82 2.73
CA ALA A 426 -17.84 -31.03 3.09
C ALA A 426 -16.89 -31.44 1.96
N VAL A 427 -15.66 -31.79 2.30
CA VAL A 427 -14.60 -32.19 1.38
C VAL A 427 -13.75 -33.25 2.05
N GLU A 428 -13.37 -34.31 1.34
CA GLU A 428 -12.34 -35.27 1.75
C GLU A 428 -11.53 -35.65 0.53
N LYS A 429 -10.25 -35.25 0.48
CA LYS A 429 -9.38 -35.49 -0.68
C LYS A 429 -7.90 -35.35 -0.35
N ASP A 430 -7.08 -35.90 -1.25
CA ASP A 430 -5.66 -35.58 -1.31
C ASP A 430 -5.44 -34.44 -2.31
N ILE A 431 -4.82 -33.36 -1.86
CA ILE A 431 -4.41 -32.21 -2.68
C ILE A 431 -2.94 -32.40 -3.05
N LEU A 432 -2.62 -32.38 -4.35
CA LEU A 432 -1.24 -32.38 -4.80
C LEU A 432 -0.57 -31.07 -4.40
N LEU A 433 0.56 -31.16 -3.71
CA LEU A 433 1.34 -29.99 -3.33
C LEU A 433 2.40 -29.69 -4.39
N PRO A 434 2.73 -28.42 -4.65
CA PRO A 434 3.90 -28.08 -5.44
C PRO A 434 5.18 -28.65 -4.81
N ASP A 435 6.17 -29.00 -5.65
CA ASP A 435 7.46 -29.57 -5.22
C ASP A 435 8.15 -28.76 -4.11
N CYS A 436 7.96 -27.43 -4.10
CA CYS A 436 8.54 -26.56 -3.08
C CYS A 436 7.99 -26.80 -1.66
N MET A 437 6.88 -27.54 -1.51
CA MET A 437 6.25 -27.90 -0.25
C MET A 437 6.49 -29.36 0.17
N ALA A 438 6.95 -30.21 -0.75
CA ALA A 438 7.14 -31.64 -0.50
C ALA A 438 8.20 -31.89 0.60
N GLY A 439 7.95 -32.89 1.45
CA GLY A 439 8.86 -33.29 2.54
C GLY A 439 9.05 -32.29 3.69
N ARG A 440 8.28 -31.19 3.72
CA ARG A 440 8.34 -30.19 4.79
C ARG A 440 7.69 -30.67 6.08
N LYS A 441 7.99 -29.99 7.19
CA LYS A 441 7.29 -30.18 8.47
C LYS A 441 6.06 -29.28 8.54
N MET A 442 4.93 -29.85 8.94
CA MET A 442 3.67 -29.11 9.08
C MET A 442 3.41 -28.71 10.53
N GLU A 443 3.11 -27.43 10.74
CA GLU A 443 2.62 -26.86 12.00
C GLU A 443 1.26 -26.20 11.77
N LEU A 444 0.28 -26.54 12.62
CA LEU A 444 -1.04 -25.90 12.60
C LEU A 444 -0.95 -24.49 13.19
N MET A 445 -1.27 -23.46 12.40
CA MET A 445 -1.26 -22.06 12.84
C MET A 445 -2.65 -21.54 13.21
N ASP A 446 -3.67 -21.98 12.48
CA ASP A 446 -5.06 -21.57 12.70
C ASP A 446 -6.04 -22.56 12.07
N SER A 447 -7.25 -22.63 12.60
CA SER A 447 -8.30 -23.47 12.03
C SER A 447 -9.69 -23.10 12.54
N LYS A 448 -10.71 -23.47 11.76
CA LYS A 448 -12.10 -23.46 12.18
C LYS A 448 -12.88 -24.61 11.52
N GLY A 449 -13.85 -25.12 12.25
CA GLY A 449 -14.67 -26.27 11.82
C GLY A 449 -14.08 -27.60 12.27
N ALA A 450 -14.81 -28.69 12.01
CA ALA A 450 -14.29 -30.04 12.20
C ALA A 450 -13.47 -30.43 10.96
N PHE A 451 -12.21 -30.79 11.19
CA PHE A 451 -11.27 -31.15 10.12
C PHE A 451 -10.33 -32.29 10.53
N ASP A 452 -9.77 -32.95 9.52
CA ASP A 452 -8.60 -33.80 9.63
C ASP A 452 -7.57 -33.38 8.57
N VAL A 453 -6.29 -33.40 8.92
CA VAL A 453 -5.21 -33.02 8.01
C VAL A 453 -3.96 -33.86 8.25
N ALA A 454 -3.40 -34.37 7.15
CA ALA A 454 -2.13 -35.08 7.19
C ALA A 454 -1.27 -34.69 5.97
N LEU A 455 -0.03 -34.29 6.25
CA LEU A 455 0.98 -34.11 5.21
C LEU A 455 1.58 -35.47 4.84
N LYS A 456 1.41 -35.85 3.59
CA LYS A 456 2.08 -36.97 2.92
C LYS A 456 3.26 -36.41 2.11
N GLU A 457 4.08 -37.27 1.53
CA GLU A 457 5.34 -36.88 0.84
C GLU A 457 5.15 -35.75 -0.19
N ASP A 458 4.16 -35.88 -1.08
CA ASP A 458 3.84 -34.96 -2.17
C ASP A 458 2.40 -34.38 -2.11
N LYS A 459 1.65 -34.71 -1.05
CA LYS A 459 0.21 -34.44 -0.94
C LYS A 459 -0.18 -33.96 0.44
N LEU A 460 -1.20 -33.12 0.51
CA LEU A 460 -1.92 -32.83 1.73
C LEU A 460 -3.26 -33.54 1.71
N HIS A 461 -3.44 -34.51 2.60
CA HIS A 461 -4.77 -35.04 2.87
C HIS A 461 -5.55 -34.02 3.69
N VAL A 462 -6.74 -33.66 3.24
CA VAL A 462 -7.66 -32.80 3.98
C VAL A 462 -9.05 -33.41 4.04
N ARG A 463 -9.67 -33.31 5.21
CA ARG A 463 -11.10 -33.55 5.40
C ARG A 463 -11.72 -32.37 6.14
N PHE A 464 -12.86 -31.92 5.66
CA PHE A 464 -13.75 -30.97 6.32
C PHE A 464 -15.17 -31.53 6.29
N ASP A 465 -15.90 -31.45 7.41
CA ASP A 465 -17.29 -31.93 7.48
C ASP A 465 -18.32 -30.89 6.95
N GLY A 466 -17.88 -29.67 6.62
CA GLY A 466 -18.73 -28.56 6.20
C GLY A 466 -17.93 -27.28 5.96
N TYR A 467 -18.47 -26.13 6.37
CA TYR A 467 -17.67 -24.89 6.40
C TYR A 467 -16.49 -25.02 7.37
N GLY A 468 -15.31 -24.60 6.91
CA GLY A 468 -14.12 -24.57 7.72
C GLY A 468 -12.93 -24.00 6.97
N TYR A 469 -11.87 -23.74 7.72
CA TYR A 469 -10.58 -23.38 7.15
C TYR A 469 -9.45 -23.97 7.97
N LEU A 470 -8.29 -24.01 7.33
CA LEU A 470 -7.03 -24.47 7.88
C LEU A 470 -5.91 -23.55 7.42
N VAL A 471 -5.04 -23.14 8.34
CA VAL A 471 -3.79 -22.43 8.05
C VAL A 471 -2.64 -23.20 8.67
N VAL A 472 -1.68 -23.61 7.84
CA VAL A 472 -0.51 -24.37 8.28
C VAL A 472 0.78 -23.71 7.82
N ARG A 473 1.81 -23.79 8.65
CA ARG A 473 3.19 -23.45 8.30
C ARG A 473 3.91 -24.71 7.85
N LEU A 474 4.60 -24.62 6.73
CA LEU A 474 5.44 -25.67 6.18
C LEU A 474 6.90 -25.22 6.27
N SER A 475 7.65 -25.74 7.23
CA SER A 475 9.06 -25.43 7.48
C SER A 475 9.99 -26.51 6.93
N LYS A 476 11.25 -26.15 6.70
CA LYS A 476 12.28 -27.09 6.22
C LYS A 476 12.64 -28.17 7.27
#